data_AF-A0A6P6XPT9-F1
#
_entry.id   AF-A0A6P6XPT9-F1
#
_cell.length_a   1.000
_cell.length_b   1.000
_cell.length_c   1.000
_cell.angle_alpha   90.00
_cell.angle_beta   90.00
_cell.angle_gamma   90.00
#
_symmetry.space_group_name_H-M   'P 1'
#
loop_
_entity.id
_entity.type
_entity.pdbx_description
1 polymer ?
#
loop_
_entity_poly.entity_id
_entity_poly.type
_entity_poly.pdbx_seq_one_letter_code
_entity_poly.pdbx_strand_id
1 'polypeptide(L)'
;MIFLTIFLIILIIILIILWKFWNRPFVWDTNNGEYWAVVTGATDGIGYEFARQLAQKGYNIVMISRNPEKLAAKRQTILNESGNNVQIETVAVDFKKLDIYDQIRLAIKDKDVFILVNNVGFANMEKLDFFYNESSDYHQDMISVNITSTVRMTDLILPTMIEKQRGLILNLSSNLAEHSCGLGTMYSSTKAFVLNFSQTLYYECLSKNVLVFALTPMFVHSQLIAIRPSFFIPSAKCYVQNAFKSIQWNEKFSCGYIYHRLLSELTRIATLILGERYFIAVSKDIFQYHFQAYHDENFAEKSNFIKLIGTALWKNFQTNNPTYFD
;
A
#
# COMPACT_ATOMS: atom_id res chain seq x y z
N MET A 1 -13.82 32.12 33.34
CA MET A 1 -13.98 31.93 31.89
C MET A 1 -12.86 31.06 31.31
N ILE A 2 -11.58 31.43 31.44
CA ILE A 2 -10.43 30.66 30.90
C ILE A 2 -10.38 29.19 31.38
N PHE A 3 -10.56 28.93 32.67
CA PHE A 3 -10.57 27.56 33.21
C PHE A 3 -11.70 26.68 32.64
N LEU A 4 -12.89 27.25 32.44
CA LEU A 4 -14.02 26.54 31.84
C LEU A 4 -13.74 26.23 30.37
N THR A 5 -13.14 27.16 29.63
CA THR A 5 -12.74 26.95 28.24
C THR A 5 -11.68 25.86 28.11
N ILE A 6 -10.63 25.89 28.95
CA ILE A 6 -9.58 24.85 28.96
C ILE A 6 -10.18 23.48 29.32
N PHE A 7 -11.04 23.42 30.34
CA PHE A 7 -11.73 22.19 30.73
C PHE A 7 -12.59 21.62 29.59
N LEU A 8 -13.37 22.46 28.91
CA LEU A 8 -14.19 22.04 27.76
C LEU A 8 -13.32 21.55 26.60
N ILE A 9 -12.20 22.20 26.29
CA ILE A 9 -11.26 21.73 25.25
C ILE A 9 -10.69 20.37 25.62
N ILE A 10 -10.24 20.18 26.87
CA ILE A 10 -9.72 18.89 27.35
C ILE A 10 -10.80 17.81 27.30
N LEU A 11 -12.03 18.13 27.73
CA LEU A 11 -13.16 17.20 27.67
C LEU A 11 -13.49 16.80 26.23
N ILE A 12 -13.51 17.75 25.29
CA ILE A 12 -13.74 17.48 23.86
C ILE A 12 -12.62 16.58 23.32
N ILE A 13 -11.36 16.86 23.65
CA ILE A 13 -10.21 16.03 23.26
C ILE A 13 -10.38 14.60 23.82
N ILE A 14 -10.74 14.46 25.09
CA ILE A 14 -10.99 13.17 25.73
C ILE A 14 -12.15 12.44 25.05
N LEU A 15 -13.26 13.12 24.74
CA LEU A 15 -14.40 12.52 24.05
C LEU A 15 -14.06 12.11 22.61
N ILE A 16 -13.28 12.89 21.89
CA ILE A 16 -12.76 12.52 20.55
C ILE A 16 -11.85 11.30 20.66
N ILE A 17 -10.98 11.26 21.67
CA ILE A 17 -10.10 10.13 21.95
C ILE A 17 -10.95 8.89 22.27
N LEU A 18 -11.93 9.00 23.18
CA LEU A 18 -12.83 7.91 23.57
C LEU A 18 -13.70 7.42 22.40
N TRP A 19 -14.17 8.32 21.53
CA TRP A 19 -14.88 7.98 20.30
C TRP A 19 -13.98 7.23 19.32
N LYS A 20 -12.72 7.67 19.17
CA LYS A 20 -11.67 6.92 18.47
C LYS A 20 -11.24 5.63 19.19
N PHE A 21 -11.65 5.39 20.43
CA PHE A 21 -11.45 4.13 21.15
C PHE A 21 -12.67 3.22 21.10
N TRP A 22 -13.83 3.71 20.67
CA TRP A 22 -14.98 2.90 20.23
C TRP A 22 -14.69 2.26 18.86
N ASN A 23 -13.48 1.70 18.72
CA ASN A 23 -13.01 1.06 17.51
C ASN A 23 -13.84 -0.19 17.25
N ARG A 24 -14.33 -0.29 16.02
CA ARG A 24 -14.89 -1.52 15.48
C ARG A 24 -13.81 -2.17 14.63
N PRO A 25 -12.91 -3.00 15.22
CA PRO A 25 -11.92 -3.70 14.43
C PRO A 25 -12.62 -4.57 13.39
N PHE A 26 -11.95 -4.79 12.25
CA PHE A 26 -12.46 -5.74 11.28
C PHE A 26 -12.41 -7.16 11.86
N VAL A 27 -13.52 -7.89 11.72
CA VAL A 27 -13.63 -9.27 12.18
C VAL A 27 -13.17 -10.18 11.05
N TRP A 28 -12.11 -10.94 11.29
CA TRP A 28 -11.60 -11.93 10.36
C TRP A 28 -12.44 -13.19 10.48
N ASP A 29 -13.26 -13.47 9.47
CA ASP A 29 -14.12 -14.65 9.41
C ASP A 29 -13.77 -15.46 8.16
N THR A 30 -13.38 -16.73 8.33
CA THR A 30 -13.06 -17.63 7.22
C THR A 30 -14.26 -18.48 6.79
N ASN A 31 -15.37 -18.41 7.52
CA ASN A 31 -16.53 -19.28 7.35
C ASN A 31 -16.13 -20.75 7.19
N ASN A 32 -15.48 -21.29 8.23
CA ASN A 32 -14.97 -22.67 8.25
C ASN A 32 -14.07 -23.06 7.06
N GLY A 33 -13.41 -22.07 6.43
CA GLY A 33 -12.51 -22.29 5.30
C GLY A 33 -13.18 -22.22 3.92
N GLU A 34 -14.43 -21.75 3.82
CA GLU A 34 -15.13 -21.61 2.54
C GLU A 34 -14.76 -20.32 1.80
N TYR A 35 -14.37 -19.26 2.52
CA TYR A 35 -14.11 -17.96 1.91
C TYR A 35 -12.77 -17.87 1.18
N TRP A 36 -12.79 -17.11 0.09
CA TRP A 36 -11.65 -16.85 -0.77
C TRP A 36 -11.12 -15.43 -0.60
N ALA A 37 -9.81 -15.29 -0.71
CA ALA A 37 -9.11 -14.02 -0.86
C ALA A 37 -8.43 -13.95 -2.23
N VAL A 38 -8.67 -12.88 -2.97
CA VAL A 38 -7.99 -12.57 -4.23
C VAL A 38 -6.86 -11.59 -3.95
N VAL A 39 -5.63 -11.91 -4.34
CA VAL A 39 -4.46 -11.05 -4.10
C VAL A 39 -3.72 -10.78 -5.41
N THR A 40 -3.62 -9.51 -5.79
CA THR A 40 -2.85 -9.09 -6.98
C THR A 40 -1.40 -8.77 -6.62
N GLY A 41 -0.45 -9.09 -7.50
CA GLY A 41 0.98 -8.97 -7.21
C GLY A 41 1.44 -9.94 -6.11
N ALA A 42 0.87 -11.15 -6.08
CA ALA A 42 1.00 -12.10 -4.96
C ALA A 42 2.33 -12.90 -4.93
N THR A 43 3.33 -12.58 -5.75
CA THR A 43 4.57 -13.36 -5.85
C THR A 43 5.74 -12.77 -5.08
N ASP A 44 5.64 -11.53 -4.60
CA ASP A 44 6.70 -10.87 -3.81
C ASP A 44 6.14 -9.89 -2.78
N GLY A 45 7.00 -9.47 -1.86
CA GLY A 45 6.79 -8.35 -0.95
C GLY A 45 5.48 -8.43 -0.18
N ILE A 46 4.78 -7.29 -0.14
CA ILE A 46 3.54 -7.11 0.62
C ILE A 46 2.44 -8.05 0.11
N GLY A 47 2.27 -8.18 -1.21
CA GLY A 47 1.25 -9.05 -1.80
C GLY A 47 1.44 -10.52 -1.46
N TYR A 48 2.67 -11.02 -1.57
CA TYR A 48 2.98 -12.41 -1.16
C TYR A 48 2.68 -12.64 0.32
N GLU A 49 3.05 -11.71 1.19
CA GLU A 49 2.78 -11.86 2.62
C GLU A 49 1.30 -11.75 2.97
N PHE A 50 0.51 -10.95 2.23
CA PHE A 50 -0.95 -11.00 2.35
C PHE A 50 -1.49 -12.39 1.96
N ALA A 51 -1.11 -12.92 0.79
CA ALA A 51 -1.55 -14.24 0.35
C ALA A 51 -1.17 -15.34 1.37
N ARG A 52 0.09 -15.35 1.82
CA ARG A 52 0.62 -16.33 2.78
C ARG A 52 -0.08 -16.27 4.12
N GLN A 53 -0.24 -15.06 4.69
CA GLN A 53 -0.83 -14.91 6.02
C GLN A 53 -2.36 -15.04 6.02
N LEU A 54 -3.04 -14.73 4.91
CA LEU A 54 -4.47 -15.04 4.75
C LEU A 54 -4.70 -16.55 4.65
N ALA A 55 -3.84 -17.29 3.95
CA ALA A 55 -3.89 -18.75 3.94
C ALA A 55 -3.67 -19.36 5.33
N GLN A 56 -2.72 -18.82 6.11
CA GLN A 56 -2.51 -19.22 7.52
C GLN A 56 -3.70 -18.90 8.42
N LYS A 57 -4.52 -17.90 8.06
CA LYS A 57 -5.78 -17.61 8.74
C LYS A 57 -6.91 -18.54 8.34
N GLY A 58 -6.78 -19.30 7.24
CA GLY A 58 -7.75 -20.27 6.75
C GLY A 58 -8.54 -19.84 5.51
N TYR A 59 -8.15 -18.75 4.83
CA TYR A 59 -8.78 -18.38 3.56
C TYR A 59 -8.18 -19.19 2.41
N ASN A 60 -9.03 -19.59 1.47
CA ASN A 60 -8.57 -20.04 0.15
C ASN A 60 -8.02 -18.83 -0.62
N ILE A 61 -7.03 -19.02 -1.49
CA ILE A 61 -6.32 -17.90 -2.13
C ILE A 61 -6.38 -18.00 -3.65
N VAL A 62 -6.73 -16.90 -4.31
CA VAL A 62 -6.42 -16.68 -5.74
C VAL A 62 -5.23 -15.74 -5.83
N MET A 63 -4.08 -16.27 -6.24
CA MET A 63 -2.85 -15.51 -6.43
C MET A 63 -2.76 -15.03 -7.88
N ILE A 64 -2.69 -13.72 -8.10
CA ILE A 64 -2.58 -13.14 -9.44
C ILE A 64 -1.25 -12.40 -9.58
N SER A 65 -0.45 -12.78 -10.57
CA SER A 65 0.83 -12.12 -10.90
C SER A 65 1.26 -12.45 -12.32
N ARG A 66 2.39 -11.93 -12.79
CA ARG A 66 2.84 -12.07 -14.19
C ARG A 66 3.63 -13.34 -14.48
N ASN A 67 4.34 -13.87 -13.49
CA ASN A 67 5.27 -14.98 -13.69
C ASN A 67 4.64 -16.31 -13.19
N PRO A 68 4.29 -17.25 -14.10
CA PRO A 68 3.64 -18.50 -13.75
C PRO A 68 4.53 -19.43 -12.91
N GLU A 69 5.83 -19.48 -13.17
CA GLU A 69 6.77 -20.32 -12.41
C GLU A 69 6.92 -19.82 -10.97
N LYS A 70 7.06 -18.49 -10.79
CA LYS A 70 7.11 -17.86 -9.47
C LYS A 70 5.79 -18.06 -8.72
N LEU A 71 4.66 -17.99 -9.41
CA LEU A 71 3.34 -18.31 -8.82
C LEU A 71 3.28 -19.76 -8.32
N ALA A 72 3.70 -20.72 -9.14
CA ALA A 72 3.71 -22.13 -8.77
C ALA A 72 4.62 -22.40 -7.56
N ALA A 73 5.84 -21.85 -7.56
CA ALA A 73 6.77 -21.99 -6.45
C ALA A 73 6.21 -21.38 -5.15
N LYS A 74 5.70 -20.15 -5.21
CA LYS A 74 5.13 -19.47 -4.03
C LYS A 74 3.86 -20.15 -3.53
N ARG A 75 3.00 -20.64 -4.42
CA ARG A 75 1.85 -21.48 -4.06
C ARG A 75 2.29 -22.69 -3.24
N GLN A 76 3.31 -23.43 -3.71
CA GLN A 76 3.79 -24.61 -2.99
C GLN A 76 4.32 -24.25 -1.60
N THR A 77 5.06 -23.15 -1.47
CA THR A 77 5.52 -22.64 -0.18
C THR A 77 4.35 -22.38 0.77
N ILE A 78 3.30 -21.68 0.31
CA ILE A 78 2.14 -21.37 1.16
C ILE A 78 1.40 -22.66 1.56
N LEU A 79 1.20 -23.61 0.63
CA LEU A 79 0.55 -24.89 0.96
C LEU A 79 1.31 -25.64 2.06
N ASN A 80 2.64 -25.66 2.00
CA ASN A 80 3.48 -26.31 3.01
C ASN A 80 3.45 -25.60 4.37
N GLU A 81 3.27 -24.27 4.39
CA GLU A 81 3.35 -23.45 5.61
C GLU A 81 2.00 -23.12 6.26
N SER A 82 0.89 -23.24 5.53
CA SER A 82 -0.41 -22.71 5.96
C SER A 82 -0.98 -23.42 7.20
N GLY A 83 -0.64 -24.69 7.39
CA GLY A 83 -1.16 -25.53 8.48
C GLY A 83 -2.67 -25.83 8.39
N ASN A 84 -3.35 -25.32 7.36
CA ASN A 84 -4.79 -25.47 7.12
C ASN A 84 -5.03 -26.19 5.79
N ASN A 85 -6.19 -26.83 5.65
CA ASN A 85 -6.62 -27.39 4.38
C ASN A 85 -7.20 -26.30 3.46
N VAL A 86 -6.34 -25.43 2.94
CA VAL A 86 -6.72 -24.33 2.04
C VAL A 86 -6.45 -24.66 0.58
N GLN A 87 -7.30 -24.14 -0.30
CA GLN A 87 -7.12 -24.19 -1.74
C GLN A 87 -6.39 -22.94 -2.21
N ILE A 88 -5.47 -23.13 -3.16
CA ILE A 88 -4.74 -22.01 -3.78
C ILE A 88 -4.81 -22.16 -5.29
N GLU A 89 -5.36 -21.15 -5.96
CA GLU A 89 -5.37 -21.00 -7.41
C GLU A 89 -4.43 -19.87 -7.84
N THR A 90 -3.89 -19.99 -9.04
CA THR A 90 -2.94 -19.04 -9.60
C THR A 90 -3.41 -18.57 -10.97
N VAL A 91 -3.39 -17.26 -11.21
CA VAL A 91 -3.71 -16.67 -12.51
C VAL A 91 -2.51 -15.85 -12.98
N ALA A 92 -1.94 -16.23 -14.13
CA ALA A 92 -0.77 -15.58 -14.69
C ALA A 92 -1.19 -14.51 -15.72
N VAL A 93 -1.13 -13.23 -15.35
CA VAL A 93 -1.58 -12.10 -16.19
C VAL A 93 -0.67 -10.90 -16.06
N ASP A 94 -0.62 -10.07 -17.11
CA ASP A 94 0.04 -8.77 -17.07
C ASP A 94 -0.96 -7.63 -17.02
N PHE A 95 -0.98 -6.92 -15.88
CA PHE A 95 -1.86 -5.78 -15.62
C PHE A 95 -1.55 -4.54 -16.46
N LYS A 96 -0.49 -4.57 -17.28
CA LYS A 96 -0.31 -3.59 -18.37
C LYS A 96 -1.37 -3.73 -19.47
N LYS A 97 -1.95 -4.92 -19.63
CA LYS A 97 -2.91 -5.25 -20.68
C LYS A 97 -4.36 -5.13 -20.19
N LEU A 98 -5.30 -4.87 -21.10
CA LEU A 98 -6.73 -4.70 -20.79
C LEU A 98 -7.58 -5.93 -21.08
N ASP A 99 -7.10 -6.84 -21.94
CA ASP A 99 -7.79 -8.07 -22.36
C ASP A 99 -7.71 -9.21 -21.33
N ILE A 100 -7.11 -8.96 -20.17
CA ILE A 100 -6.84 -9.98 -19.16
C ILE A 100 -8.02 -10.25 -18.21
N TYR A 101 -8.99 -9.34 -18.08
CA TYR A 101 -9.97 -9.39 -16.98
C TYR A 101 -11.01 -10.49 -17.13
N ASP A 102 -11.29 -10.95 -18.35
CA ASP A 102 -12.21 -12.07 -18.57
C ASP A 102 -11.64 -13.39 -18.05
N GLN A 103 -10.33 -13.59 -18.20
CA GLN A 103 -9.67 -14.78 -17.64
C GLN A 103 -9.69 -14.76 -16.10
N ILE A 104 -9.55 -13.57 -15.49
CA ILE A 104 -9.64 -13.41 -14.03
C ILE A 104 -11.07 -13.67 -13.58
N ARG A 105 -12.07 -13.11 -14.28
CA ARG A 105 -13.49 -13.32 -14.00
C ARG A 105 -13.82 -14.81 -14.00
N LEU A 106 -13.37 -15.56 -15.01
CA LEU A 106 -13.57 -17.01 -15.08
C LEU A 106 -12.92 -17.73 -13.89
N ALA A 107 -11.70 -17.33 -13.51
CA ALA A 107 -11.00 -17.93 -12.37
C ALA A 107 -11.71 -17.67 -11.03
N ILE A 108 -12.48 -16.59 -10.88
CA ILE A 108 -13.16 -16.26 -9.62
C ILE A 108 -14.66 -16.56 -9.59
N LYS A 109 -15.27 -16.96 -10.72
CA LYS A 109 -16.72 -17.03 -10.91
C LYS A 109 -17.47 -17.81 -9.82
N ASP A 110 -16.97 -18.97 -9.44
CA ASP A 110 -17.64 -19.88 -8.49
C ASP A 110 -17.04 -19.79 -7.07
N LYS A 111 -16.27 -18.74 -6.80
CA LYS A 111 -15.58 -18.54 -5.52
C LYS A 111 -16.31 -17.53 -4.66
N ASP A 112 -16.43 -17.87 -3.39
CA ASP A 112 -16.96 -16.95 -2.39
C ASP A 112 -15.90 -15.94 -1.94
N VAL A 113 -15.65 -14.93 -2.77
CA VAL A 113 -14.60 -13.93 -2.51
C VAL A 113 -15.03 -12.99 -1.38
N PHE A 114 -14.40 -13.15 -0.22
CA PHE A 114 -14.59 -12.29 0.95
C PHE A 114 -13.54 -11.17 1.03
N ILE A 115 -12.34 -11.39 0.48
CA ILE A 115 -11.25 -10.41 0.52
C ILE A 115 -10.71 -10.16 -0.89
N LEU A 116 -10.55 -8.89 -1.26
CA LEU A 116 -9.75 -8.47 -2.40
C LEU A 116 -8.58 -7.63 -1.88
N VAL A 117 -7.36 -8.00 -2.23
CA VAL A 117 -6.14 -7.22 -1.99
C VAL A 117 -5.60 -6.73 -3.32
N ASN A 118 -5.94 -5.50 -3.67
CA ASN A 118 -5.37 -4.75 -4.80
C ASN A 118 -3.97 -4.26 -4.43
N ASN A 119 -2.99 -5.15 -4.50
CA ASN A 119 -1.60 -4.86 -4.14
C ASN A 119 -0.69 -4.61 -5.36
N VAL A 120 -1.02 -5.15 -6.54
CA VAL A 120 -0.17 -4.99 -7.72
C VAL A 120 0.14 -3.50 -7.95
N GLY A 121 1.40 -3.22 -8.23
CA GLY A 121 1.87 -1.87 -8.42
C GLY A 121 3.10 -1.85 -9.30
N PHE A 122 3.29 -0.72 -9.98
CA PHE A 122 4.43 -0.45 -10.83
C PHE A 122 4.99 0.93 -10.48
N ALA A 123 6.29 0.95 -10.20
CA ALA A 123 7.13 2.12 -10.15
C ALA A 123 8.51 1.67 -10.62
N ASN A 124 9.12 2.34 -11.59
CA ASN A 124 10.46 2.00 -12.01
C ASN A 124 11.48 2.82 -11.23
N MET A 125 11.84 2.33 -10.04
CA MET A 125 12.83 2.97 -9.19
C MET A 125 14.24 2.97 -9.84
N GLU A 126 14.47 2.17 -10.88
CA GLU A 126 15.70 2.12 -11.69
C GLU A 126 15.73 3.17 -12.82
N LYS A 127 14.68 3.96 -13.03
CA LYS A 127 14.65 4.99 -14.10
C LYS A 127 13.84 6.20 -13.67
N LEU A 128 14.08 6.68 -12.45
CA LEU A 128 13.43 7.90 -11.97
C LEU A 128 14.00 9.10 -12.71
N ASP A 129 13.13 9.82 -13.40
CA ASP A 129 13.49 11.02 -14.14
C ASP A 129 12.36 12.07 -14.01
N PHE A 130 12.57 13.24 -14.57
CA PHE A 130 11.52 14.22 -14.73
C PHE A 130 10.46 13.71 -15.71
N PHE A 131 9.21 14.06 -15.44
CA PHE A 131 8.06 13.67 -16.27
C PHE A 131 8.27 13.89 -17.78
N TYR A 132 8.90 15.01 -18.17
CA TYR A 132 9.13 15.36 -19.58
C TYR A 132 10.26 14.55 -20.26
N ASN A 133 11.04 13.77 -19.50
CA ASN A 133 12.07 12.86 -20.00
C ASN A 133 11.59 11.40 -20.04
N GLU A 134 10.52 11.08 -19.34
CA GLU A 134 9.93 9.75 -19.28
C GLU A 134 9.13 9.43 -20.57
N SER A 135 9.06 8.16 -20.96
CA SER A 135 8.30 7.75 -22.15
C SER A 135 6.79 7.69 -21.89
N SER A 136 5.99 7.97 -22.91
CA SER A 136 4.53 7.81 -22.84
C SER A 136 4.12 6.38 -22.47
N ASP A 137 4.84 5.37 -22.95
CA ASP A 137 4.57 3.97 -22.60
C ASP A 137 4.79 3.70 -21.11
N TYR A 138 5.80 4.32 -20.50
CA TYR A 138 6.05 4.21 -19.07
C TYR A 138 4.90 4.81 -18.25
N HIS A 139 4.40 5.98 -18.68
CA HIS A 139 3.24 6.63 -18.06
C HIS A 139 1.99 5.76 -18.19
N GLN A 140 1.72 5.23 -19.39
CA GLN A 140 0.57 4.38 -19.65
C GLN A 140 0.64 3.06 -18.87
N ASP A 141 1.81 2.43 -18.80
CA ASP A 141 2.04 1.22 -18.00
C ASP A 141 1.72 1.47 -16.52
N MET A 142 2.15 2.62 -15.98
CA MET A 142 1.88 2.97 -14.59
C MET A 142 0.39 3.23 -14.33
N ILE A 143 -0.31 3.90 -15.25
CA ILE A 143 -1.76 4.07 -15.18
C ILE A 143 -2.46 2.71 -15.22
N SER A 144 -2.11 1.86 -16.19
CA SER A 144 -2.70 0.53 -16.35
C SER A 144 -2.52 -0.33 -15.10
N VAL A 145 -1.30 -0.40 -14.57
CA VAL A 145 -1.00 -1.26 -13.42
C VAL A 145 -1.50 -0.66 -12.10
N ASN A 146 -1.37 0.63 -11.84
CA ASN A 146 -1.73 1.19 -10.52
C ASN A 146 -3.22 1.57 -10.44
N ILE A 147 -3.76 2.21 -11.48
CA ILE A 147 -5.13 2.72 -11.51
C ILE A 147 -6.07 1.69 -12.09
N THR A 148 -5.87 1.31 -13.36
CA THR A 148 -6.83 0.50 -14.09
C THR A 148 -7.01 -0.87 -13.44
N SER A 149 -5.93 -1.50 -12.98
CA SER A 149 -6.03 -2.77 -12.25
C SER A 149 -6.87 -2.67 -10.99
N THR A 150 -6.66 -1.64 -10.16
CA THR A 150 -7.40 -1.42 -8.92
C THR A 150 -8.89 -1.28 -9.21
N VAL A 151 -9.23 -0.40 -10.16
CA VAL A 151 -10.63 -0.15 -10.54
C VAL A 151 -11.29 -1.40 -11.10
N ARG A 152 -10.64 -2.08 -12.06
CA ARG A 152 -11.22 -3.24 -12.74
C ARG A 152 -11.35 -4.45 -11.82
N MET A 153 -10.38 -4.72 -10.95
CA MET A 153 -10.48 -5.79 -9.97
C MET A 153 -11.57 -5.52 -8.94
N THR A 154 -11.73 -4.26 -8.50
CA THR A 154 -12.84 -3.85 -7.64
C THR A 154 -14.18 -4.02 -8.35
N ASP A 155 -14.32 -3.54 -9.59
CA ASP A 155 -15.53 -3.68 -10.43
C ASP A 155 -15.93 -5.15 -10.64
N LEU A 156 -14.95 -6.04 -10.81
CA LEU A 156 -15.19 -7.47 -10.96
C LEU A 156 -15.78 -8.14 -9.71
N ILE A 157 -15.39 -7.71 -8.50
CA ILE A 157 -15.64 -8.44 -7.25
C ILE A 157 -16.69 -7.76 -6.38
N LEU A 158 -16.72 -6.43 -6.38
CA LEU A 158 -17.58 -5.64 -5.51
C LEU A 158 -19.08 -5.99 -5.65
N PRO A 159 -19.65 -6.20 -6.86
CA PRO A 159 -21.07 -6.51 -6.99
C PRO A 159 -21.51 -7.73 -6.15
N THR A 160 -20.72 -8.80 -6.15
CA THR A 160 -21.00 -10.00 -5.35
C THR A 160 -20.83 -9.76 -3.86
N MET A 161 -19.85 -8.95 -3.44
CA MET A 161 -19.70 -8.55 -2.03
C MET A 161 -20.90 -7.74 -1.54
N ILE A 162 -21.44 -6.84 -2.38
CA ILE A 162 -22.61 -6.03 -2.08
C ILE A 162 -23.88 -6.89 -1.99
N GLU A 163 -24.06 -7.84 -2.92
CA GLU A 163 -25.18 -8.79 -2.90
C GLU A 163 -25.18 -9.62 -1.60
N LYS A 164 -24.00 -10.13 -1.20
CA LYS A 164 -23.82 -10.91 0.02
C LYS A 164 -23.75 -10.06 1.30
N GLN A 165 -23.75 -8.74 1.16
CA GLN A 165 -23.55 -7.76 2.23
C GLN A 165 -22.35 -8.10 3.13
N ARG A 166 -21.24 -8.49 2.51
CA ARG A 166 -19.99 -8.76 3.23
C ARG A 166 -18.79 -8.70 2.32
N GLY A 167 -17.70 -8.17 2.85
CA GLY A 167 -16.39 -8.26 2.20
C GLY A 167 -15.42 -7.19 2.68
N LEU A 168 -14.17 -7.37 2.27
CA LEU A 168 -13.08 -6.45 2.51
C LEU A 168 -12.32 -6.21 1.21
N ILE A 169 -12.19 -4.94 0.82
CA ILE A 169 -11.33 -4.51 -0.28
C ILE A 169 -10.16 -3.70 0.31
N LEU A 170 -8.95 -4.23 0.18
CA LEU A 170 -7.71 -3.57 0.56
C LEU A 170 -7.01 -3.04 -0.68
N ASN A 171 -6.89 -1.72 -0.77
CA ASN A 171 -6.20 -1.04 -1.86
C ASN A 171 -4.85 -0.51 -1.40
N LEU A 172 -3.76 -0.95 -2.02
CA LEU A 172 -2.41 -0.52 -1.67
C LEU A 172 -2.09 0.80 -2.38
N SER A 173 -2.22 1.88 -1.63
CA SER A 173 -1.76 3.20 -2.01
C SER A 173 -0.28 3.37 -1.60
N SER A 174 0.11 4.57 -1.18
CA SER A 174 1.43 4.91 -0.64
C SER A 174 1.28 6.17 0.21
N ASN A 175 2.19 6.40 1.16
CA ASN A 175 2.24 7.71 1.81
C ASN A 175 2.54 8.87 0.83
N LEU A 176 3.17 8.59 -0.32
CA LEU A 176 3.35 9.57 -1.39
C LEU A 176 2.04 9.97 -2.09
N ALA A 177 0.91 9.36 -1.75
CA ALA A 177 -0.41 9.83 -2.16
C ALA A 177 -0.83 11.14 -1.48
N GLU A 178 -0.23 11.45 -0.33
CA GLU A 178 -0.61 12.59 0.52
C GLU A 178 0.31 13.80 0.29
N HIS A 179 1.41 13.62 -0.44
CA HIS A 179 2.45 14.63 -0.62
C HIS A 179 3.00 14.64 -2.04
N SER A 180 3.19 15.84 -2.58
CA SER A 180 3.98 16.07 -3.79
C SER A 180 5.42 15.61 -3.58
N CYS A 181 6.02 14.89 -4.53
CA CYS A 181 7.40 14.43 -4.43
C CYS A 181 8.18 14.64 -5.72
N GLY A 182 9.49 14.83 -5.59
CA GLY A 182 10.40 14.99 -6.72
C GLY A 182 10.60 13.69 -7.51
N LEU A 183 10.72 13.77 -8.83
CA LEU A 183 10.98 12.64 -9.75
C LEU A 183 9.96 11.48 -9.69
N GLY A 184 8.81 11.68 -9.04
CA GLY A 184 7.82 10.64 -8.79
C GLY A 184 6.41 11.04 -9.21
N THR A 185 6.27 11.98 -10.15
CA THR A 185 5.00 12.60 -10.54
C THR A 185 3.92 11.57 -10.86
N MET A 186 4.19 10.62 -11.75
CA MET A 186 3.21 9.59 -12.11
C MET A 186 2.93 8.63 -10.95
N TYR A 187 3.95 8.25 -10.18
CA TYR A 187 3.76 7.31 -9.08
C TYR A 187 2.91 7.91 -7.96
N SER A 188 3.27 9.09 -7.46
CA SER A 188 2.49 9.80 -6.44
C SER A 188 1.06 10.07 -6.91
N SER A 189 0.88 10.53 -8.16
CA SER A 189 -0.44 10.80 -8.73
C SER A 189 -1.32 9.54 -8.82
N THR A 190 -0.78 8.42 -9.28
CA THR A 190 -1.55 7.16 -9.35
C THR A 190 -1.88 6.63 -7.95
N LYS A 191 -1.01 6.81 -6.96
CA LYS A 191 -1.30 6.43 -5.56
C LYS A 191 -2.29 7.37 -4.89
N ALA A 192 -2.28 8.66 -5.22
CA ALA A 192 -3.28 9.65 -4.82
C ALA A 192 -4.67 9.28 -5.37
N PHE A 193 -4.76 8.88 -6.64
CA PHE A 193 -5.99 8.32 -7.21
C PHE A 193 -6.50 7.14 -6.38
N VAL A 194 -5.65 6.13 -6.12
CA VAL A 194 -6.05 4.93 -5.37
C VAL A 194 -6.52 5.27 -3.95
N LEU A 195 -5.86 6.22 -3.28
CA LEU A 195 -6.27 6.69 -1.96
C LEU A 195 -7.67 7.30 -2.02
N ASN A 196 -7.88 8.29 -2.90
CA ASN A 196 -9.16 8.99 -3.00
C ASN A 196 -10.30 8.06 -3.47
N PHE A 197 -10.02 7.17 -4.43
CA PHE A 197 -10.93 6.13 -4.89
C PHE A 197 -11.41 5.26 -3.72
N SER A 198 -10.49 4.78 -2.89
CA SER A 198 -10.81 3.93 -1.75
C SER A 198 -11.62 4.66 -0.68
N GLN A 199 -11.25 5.92 -0.40
CA GLN A 199 -11.93 6.74 0.60
C GLN A 199 -13.36 7.09 0.20
N THR A 200 -13.60 7.35 -1.08
CA THR A 200 -14.93 7.64 -1.60
C THR A 200 -15.78 6.38 -1.60
N LEU A 201 -15.23 5.28 -2.12
CA LEU A 201 -15.94 4.00 -2.22
C LEU A 201 -16.27 3.39 -0.85
N TYR A 202 -15.45 3.64 0.17
CA TYR A 202 -15.75 3.30 1.56
C TYR A 202 -17.14 3.80 1.99
N TYR A 203 -17.47 5.06 1.72
CA TYR A 203 -18.76 5.64 2.13
C TYR A 203 -19.94 5.06 1.35
N GLU A 204 -19.75 4.74 0.06
CA GLU A 204 -20.77 4.07 -0.76
C GLU A 204 -21.07 2.64 -0.28
N CYS A 205 -20.03 1.92 0.16
CA CYS A 205 -20.11 0.52 0.56
C CYS A 205 -20.50 0.29 2.02
N LEU A 206 -20.37 1.31 2.88
CA LEU A 206 -20.57 1.17 4.33
C LEU A 206 -21.98 0.65 4.67
N SER A 207 -23.00 1.16 3.99
CA SER A 207 -24.40 0.73 4.18
C SER A 207 -24.68 -0.71 3.72
N LYS A 208 -23.74 -1.29 2.97
CA LYS A 208 -23.82 -2.65 2.41
C LYS A 208 -22.94 -3.64 3.16
N ASN A 209 -22.37 -3.23 4.30
CA ASN A 209 -21.49 -4.06 5.13
C ASN A 209 -20.27 -4.60 4.33
N VAL A 210 -19.76 -3.80 3.41
CA VAL A 210 -18.50 -4.06 2.69
C VAL A 210 -17.50 -2.98 3.09
N LEU A 211 -16.36 -3.39 3.65
CA LEU A 211 -15.31 -2.46 4.06
C LEU A 211 -14.33 -2.24 2.91
N VAL A 212 -14.23 -1.01 2.41
CA VAL A 212 -13.16 -0.59 1.49
C VAL A 212 -12.13 0.20 2.28
N PHE A 213 -10.86 -0.18 2.19
CA PHE A 213 -9.81 0.36 3.05
C PHE A 213 -8.50 0.56 2.28
N ALA A 214 -7.93 1.76 2.35
CA ALA A 214 -6.63 2.04 1.77
C ALA A 214 -5.50 1.80 2.76
N LEU A 215 -4.43 1.16 2.28
CA LEU A 215 -3.15 1.10 3.01
C LEU A 215 -2.17 2.08 2.36
N THR A 216 -1.59 2.98 3.15
CA THR A 216 -0.60 3.99 2.72
C THR A 216 0.78 3.70 3.32
N PRO A 217 1.44 2.60 2.94
CA PRO A 217 2.78 2.30 3.44
C PRO A 217 3.78 3.39 3.05
N MET A 218 4.74 3.63 3.93
CA MET A 218 6.04 4.18 3.56
C MET A 218 6.95 3.04 3.06
N PHE A 219 8.27 3.20 3.12
CA PHE A 219 9.20 2.18 2.65
C PHE A 219 9.03 0.84 3.39
N VAL A 220 8.72 -0.21 2.63
CA VAL A 220 8.69 -1.60 3.09
C VAL A 220 9.72 -2.37 2.30
N HIS A 221 10.59 -3.11 2.99
CA HIS A 221 11.60 -3.91 2.32
C HIS A 221 10.94 -4.94 1.39
N SER A 222 11.26 -4.87 0.10
CA SER A 222 10.70 -5.68 -0.99
C SER A 222 11.58 -5.59 -2.23
N GLN A 223 11.30 -6.35 -3.30
CA GLN A 223 11.97 -6.16 -4.59
C GLN A 223 11.88 -4.71 -5.11
N LEU A 224 10.80 -3.99 -4.81
CA LEU A 224 10.64 -2.60 -5.23
C LEU A 224 11.54 -1.64 -4.44
N ILE A 225 11.84 -1.96 -3.17
CA ILE A 225 12.61 -1.14 -2.25
C ILE A 225 13.70 -1.99 -1.60
N ALA A 226 14.91 -1.94 -2.17
CA ALA A 226 16.07 -2.72 -1.76
C ALA A 226 16.82 -2.18 -0.53
N ILE A 227 16.20 -1.31 0.30
CA ILE A 227 16.82 -0.85 1.55
C ILE A 227 16.70 -1.92 2.63
N ARG A 228 17.77 -2.11 3.40
CA ARG A 228 17.82 -3.04 4.54
C ARG A 228 16.66 -2.83 5.52
N PRO A 229 16.04 -3.92 6.02
CA PRO A 229 15.03 -3.82 7.07
C PRO A 229 15.57 -3.09 8.30
N SER A 230 14.75 -2.20 8.83
CA SER A 230 15.01 -1.43 10.05
C SER A 230 13.70 -1.20 10.80
N PHE A 231 13.78 -0.49 11.92
CA PHE A 231 12.61 -0.11 12.69
C PHE A 231 11.61 0.74 11.87
N PHE A 232 12.12 1.59 10.97
CA PHE A 232 11.30 2.45 10.11
C PHE A 232 10.98 1.83 8.75
N ILE A 233 11.67 0.74 8.39
CA ILE A 233 11.50 0.00 7.15
C ILE A 233 11.25 -1.47 7.52
N PRO A 234 10.01 -1.85 7.83
CA PRO A 234 9.70 -3.22 8.20
C PRO A 234 9.93 -4.17 7.01
N SER A 235 10.16 -5.45 7.32
CA SER A 235 9.98 -6.50 6.32
C SER A 235 8.51 -6.58 5.89
N ALA A 236 8.23 -7.06 4.67
CA ALA A 236 6.86 -7.27 4.21
C ALA A 236 6.04 -8.13 5.19
N LYS A 237 6.67 -9.16 5.81
CA LYS A 237 6.03 -10.02 6.81
C LYS A 237 5.57 -9.21 8.03
N CYS A 238 6.48 -8.42 8.61
CA CYS A 238 6.19 -7.57 9.76
C CYS A 238 5.14 -6.51 9.42
N TYR A 239 5.22 -5.91 8.22
CA TYR A 239 4.27 -4.93 7.75
C TYR A 239 2.85 -5.51 7.71
N VAL A 240 2.65 -6.65 7.02
CA VAL A 240 1.32 -7.27 6.87
C VAL A 240 0.73 -7.71 8.22
N GLN A 241 1.56 -8.24 9.14
CA GLN A 241 1.13 -8.58 10.50
C GLN A 241 0.56 -7.39 11.27
N ASN A 242 1.14 -6.20 11.09
CA ASN A 242 0.64 -4.97 11.69
C ASN A 242 -0.53 -4.38 10.91
N ALA A 243 -0.51 -4.50 9.58
CA ALA A 243 -1.57 -3.99 8.71
C ALA A 243 -2.92 -4.59 9.08
N PHE A 244 -2.98 -5.92 9.32
CA PHE A 244 -4.20 -6.59 9.78
C PHE A 244 -4.79 -6.01 11.06
N LYS A 245 -3.95 -5.56 12.00
CA LYS A 245 -4.40 -4.97 13.27
C LYS A 245 -4.90 -3.53 13.10
N SER A 246 -4.51 -2.88 12.00
CA SER A 246 -4.85 -1.48 11.74
C SER A 246 -6.15 -1.30 10.94
N ILE A 247 -6.72 -2.37 10.40
CA ILE A 247 -7.95 -2.32 9.60
C ILE A 247 -9.15 -2.24 10.55
N GLN A 248 -9.94 -1.17 10.40
CA GLN A 248 -11.07 -0.86 11.28
C GLN A 248 -12.22 -0.26 10.47
N TRP A 249 -13.44 -0.43 10.95
CA TRP A 249 -14.65 0.05 10.26
C TRP A 249 -14.85 1.55 10.33
N ASN A 250 -14.29 2.24 11.31
CA ASN A 250 -14.41 3.69 11.53
C ASN A 250 -13.32 4.51 10.83
N GLU A 251 -12.36 3.85 10.20
CA GLU A 251 -11.28 4.49 9.46
C GLU A 251 -11.33 4.02 7.99
N LYS A 252 -10.98 4.93 7.09
CA LYS A 252 -10.97 4.65 5.64
C LYS A 252 -9.58 4.29 5.11
N PHE A 253 -8.53 4.56 5.90
CA PHE A 253 -7.16 4.25 5.55
C PHE A 253 -6.23 4.17 6.76
N SER A 254 -5.08 3.53 6.59
CA SER A 254 -4.02 3.46 7.59
C SER A 254 -2.66 3.28 6.91
N CYS A 255 -1.58 3.73 7.55
CA CYS A 255 -0.23 3.43 7.09
C CYS A 255 0.16 1.95 7.25
N GLY A 256 -0.67 1.13 7.92
CA GLY A 256 -0.46 -0.30 8.16
C GLY A 256 0.60 -0.64 9.22
N TYR A 257 1.44 0.32 9.57
CA TYR A 257 2.53 0.15 10.54
C TYR A 257 2.69 1.42 11.38
N ILE A 258 2.78 1.29 12.70
CA ILE A 258 2.72 2.43 13.62
C ILE A 258 3.85 3.43 13.38
N TYR A 259 5.05 2.96 13.04
CA TYR A 259 6.18 3.85 12.75
C TYR A 259 6.04 4.56 11.41
N HIS A 260 5.35 3.96 10.43
CA HIS A 260 4.98 4.71 9.22
C HIS A 260 3.99 5.82 9.54
N ARG A 261 3.04 5.60 10.47
CA ARG A 261 2.12 6.66 10.90
C ARG A 261 2.88 7.80 11.59
N LEU A 262 3.81 7.48 12.48
CA LEU A 262 4.67 8.47 13.13
C LEU A 262 5.47 9.28 12.10
N LEU A 263 6.14 8.59 11.17
CA LEU A 263 6.92 9.25 10.12
C LEU A 263 6.06 10.10 9.18
N SER A 264 4.85 9.65 8.83
CA SER A 264 3.91 10.44 8.03
C SER A 264 3.54 11.75 8.73
N GLU A 265 3.20 11.71 10.02
CA GLU A 265 2.88 12.94 10.77
C GLU A 265 4.10 13.86 10.92
N LEU A 266 5.29 13.30 11.15
CA LEU A 266 6.53 14.08 11.19
C LEU A 266 6.82 14.75 9.84
N THR A 267 6.63 14.03 8.74
CA THR A 267 6.76 14.58 7.38
C THR A 267 5.77 15.72 7.14
N ARG A 268 4.52 15.54 7.56
CA ARG A 268 3.49 16.58 7.45
C ARG A 268 3.86 17.84 8.24
N ILE A 269 4.30 17.69 9.48
CA ILE A 269 4.76 18.81 10.33
C ILE A 269 6.00 19.47 9.73
N ALA A 270 6.99 18.71 9.29
CA ALA A 270 8.20 19.23 8.66
C ALA A 270 7.87 20.02 7.39
N THR A 271 6.94 19.54 6.57
CA THR A 271 6.49 20.24 5.36
C THR A 271 5.82 21.58 5.69
N LEU A 272 5.03 21.64 6.78
CA LEU A 272 4.41 22.89 7.25
C LEU A 272 5.44 23.89 7.75
N ILE A 273 6.53 23.43 8.39
CA ILE A 273 7.56 24.30 8.98
C ILE A 273 8.59 24.76 7.93
N LEU A 274 9.09 23.82 7.12
CA LEU A 274 10.20 24.05 6.19
C LEU A 274 9.73 24.47 4.79
N GLY A 275 8.43 24.32 4.51
CA GLY A 275 7.82 24.61 3.22
C GLY A 275 7.91 23.44 2.23
N GLU A 276 6.96 23.40 1.31
CA GLU A 276 6.81 22.32 0.32
C GLU A 276 8.02 22.20 -0.62
N ARG A 277 8.64 23.33 -0.99
CA ARG A 277 9.84 23.34 -1.84
C ARG A 277 11.01 22.58 -1.21
N TYR A 278 11.21 22.73 0.09
CA TYR A 278 12.27 22.02 0.81
C TYR A 278 11.97 20.51 0.86
N PHE A 279 10.72 20.13 1.13
CA PHE A 279 10.30 18.72 1.12
C PHE A 279 10.50 18.06 -0.25
N ILE A 280 10.11 18.74 -1.34
CA ILE A 280 10.28 18.22 -2.70
C ILE A 280 11.75 17.96 -3.01
N ALA A 281 12.65 18.88 -2.64
CA ALA A 281 14.09 18.72 -2.86
C ALA A 281 14.69 17.55 -2.06
N VAL A 282 14.33 17.43 -0.78
CA VAL A 282 14.75 16.30 0.06
C VAL A 282 14.23 14.98 -0.49
N SER A 283 12.97 14.94 -0.95
CA SER A 283 12.38 13.74 -1.54
C SER A 283 13.10 13.32 -2.83
N LYS A 284 13.47 14.27 -3.71
CA LYS A 284 14.30 14.02 -4.91
C LYS A 284 15.61 13.38 -4.54
N ASP A 285 16.33 13.94 -3.56
CA ASP A 285 17.60 13.39 -3.13
C ASP A 285 17.42 11.96 -2.59
N ILE A 286 16.41 11.72 -1.76
CA ILE A 286 16.06 10.38 -1.25
C ILE A 286 15.84 9.40 -2.42
N PHE A 287 15.07 9.78 -3.43
CA PHE A 287 14.84 8.96 -4.62
C PHE A 287 16.11 8.70 -5.44
N GLN A 288 16.97 9.69 -5.62
CA GLN A 288 18.25 9.53 -6.30
C GLN A 288 19.17 8.58 -5.51
N TYR A 289 19.16 8.64 -4.18
CA TYR A 289 19.89 7.68 -3.35
C TYR A 289 19.33 6.27 -3.48
N HIS A 290 18.00 6.11 -3.54
CA HIS A 290 17.38 4.80 -3.79
C HIS A 290 17.79 4.23 -5.15
N PHE A 291 17.79 5.06 -6.19
CA PHE A 291 18.27 4.68 -7.52
C PHE A 291 19.73 4.19 -7.48
N GLN A 292 20.62 4.91 -6.78
CA GLN A 292 22.02 4.50 -6.60
C GLN A 292 22.14 3.17 -5.84
N ALA A 293 21.39 2.99 -4.76
CA ALA A 293 21.39 1.75 -3.97
C ALA A 293 20.92 0.54 -4.78
N TYR A 294 20.07 0.75 -5.79
CA TYR A 294 19.60 -0.33 -6.64
C TYR A 294 20.69 -0.82 -7.62
N HIS A 295 21.58 0.08 -8.05
CA HIS A 295 22.66 -0.25 -8.99
C HIS A 295 23.99 -0.65 -8.32
N ASP A 296 24.13 -0.45 -7.01
CA ASP A 296 25.35 -0.79 -6.25
C ASP A 296 25.01 -1.55 -4.96
N GLU A 297 25.21 -2.87 -4.96
CA GLU A 297 24.97 -3.74 -3.80
C GLU A 297 25.82 -3.35 -2.59
N ASN A 298 27.06 -2.86 -2.79
CA ASN A 298 27.92 -2.39 -1.69
C ASN A 298 27.38 -1.10 -1.06
N PHE A 299 26.69 -0.27 -1.85
CA PHE A 299 26.01 0.93 -1.35
C PHE A 299 24.75 0.55 -0.56
N ALA A 300 23.95 -0.41 -1.05
CA ALA A 300 22.78 -0.92 -0.37
C ALA A 300 23.12 -1.49 1.02
N GLU A 301 24.20 -2.29 1.14
CA GLU A 301 24.66 -2.86 2.40
C GLU A 301 25.10 -1.80 3.43
N LYS A 302 25.65 -0.67 2.97
CA LYS A 302 26.13 0.44 3.81
C LYS A 302 25.05 1.48 4.12
N SER A 303 23.90 1.42 3.45
CA SER A 303 22.84 2.42 3.56
C SER A 303 21.96 2.19 4.81
N ASN A 304 21.95 3.17 5.72
CA ASN A 304 21.01 3.25 6.83
C ASN A 304 20.00 4.34 6.51
N PHE A 305 18.70 4.04 6.58
CA PHE A 305 17.61 4.98 6.29
C PHE A 305 17.75 6.33 7.01
N ILE A 306 18.14 6.32 8.29
CA ILE A 306 18.34 7.56 9.07
C ILE A 306 19.51 8.37 8.50
N LYS A 307 20.61 7.70 8.14
CA LYS A 307 21.77 8.35 7.54
C LYS A 307 21.43 8.95 6.18
N LEU A 308 20.60 8.26 5.40
CA LEU A 308 20.13 8.72 4.09
C LEU A 308 19.28 9.99 4.22
N ILE A 309 18.27 9.99 5.10
CA ILE A 309 17.46 11.18 5.39
C ILE A 309 18.36 12.32 5.91
N GLY A 310 19.24 12.04 6.87
CA GLY A 310 20.15 13.03 7.43
C GLY A 310 21.07 13.67 6.39
N THR A 311 21.56 12.87 5.43
CA THR A 311 22.43 13.36 4.34
C THR A 311 21.64 14.27 3.39
N ALA A 312 20.42 13.87 3.00
CA ALA A 312 19.56 14.68 2.14
C ALA A 312 19.15 16.01 2.82
N LEU A 313 18.78 15.97 4.11
CA LEU A 313 18.47 17.16 4.89
C LEU A 313 19.68 18.10 5.00
N TRP A 314 20.85 17.56 5.32
CA TRP A 314 22.08 18.34 5.47
C TRP A 314 22.50 19.02 4.18
N LYS A 315 22.46 18.29 3.05
CA LYS A 315 22.76 18.83 1.72
C LYS A 315 21.88 20.05 1.40
N ASN A 316 20.57 19.94 1.60
CA ASN A 316 19.63 21.04 1.32
C ASN A 316 19.69 22.18 2.36
N PHE A 317 20.14 21.90 3.58
CA PHE A 317 20.38 22.94 4.59
C PHE A 317 21.58 23.82 4.20
N GLN A 318 22.67 23.21 3.70
CA GLN A 318 23.88 23.94 3.34
C GLN A 318 23.72 24.88 2.15
N THR A 319 22.85 24.55 1.19
CA THR A 319 22.71 25.32 -0.05
C THR A 319 21.86 26.59 0.11
N ASN A 320 21.19 26.80 1.25
CA ASN A 320 20.22 27.90 1.50
C ASN A 320 19.12 28.07 0.43
N ASN A 321 19.06 27.17 -0.55
CA ASN A 321 18.12 27.15 -1.65
C ASN A 321 17.96 25.70 -2.12
N PRO A 322 16.74 25.14 -2.15
CA PRO A 322 16.50 23.78 -2.61
C PRO A 322 16.77 23.67 -4.13
N THR A 323 17.83 22.95 -4.49
CA THR A 323 18.34 22.75 -5.88
C THR A 323 17.42 21.87 -6.75
N TYR A 324 16.16 21.72 -6.38
CA TYR A 324 15.15 21.04 -7.21
C TYR A 324 14.71 21.90 -8.39
N PHE A 325 14.73 23.23 -8.22
CA PHE A 325 14.11 24.20 -9.13
C PHE A 325 15.12 24.98 -9.99
N ASP A 326 16.42 24.67 -9.85
CA ASP A 326 17.49 25.09 -10.75
C ASP A 326 17.78 23.94 -11.74
#